data_AF-A0A382GF85-F1
#
_entry.id   AF-A0A382GF85-F1
#
_cell.length_a   1.000
_cell.length_b   1.000
_cell.length_c   1.000
_cell.angle_alpha   90.00
_cell.angle_beta   90.00
_cell.angle_gamma   90.00
#
_symmetry.space_group_name_H-M   'P 1'
#
loop_
_entity.id
_entity.type
_entity.pdbx_description
1 polymer ?
#
loop_
_entity_poly.entity_id
_entity_poly.type
_entity_poly.pdbx_seq_one_letter_code
_entity_poly.pdbx_strand_id
1 'polypeptide(L)'
;MPGKKNYIQQLFAERLGGNRFGKDSKIYKFEKIKRAKRAAMEANPGKELFDLGVGEPDEMAFPEVIKTLQLEAEKPENRGYTDNGIQEFKDTAVKYMENVFGVKGLDPDKHVNHTLGSKPALAMLPSIFINPDDITLITVPGYPVMGTHT
;
A
#
# COMPACT_ATOMS: atom_id res chain seq x y z
N MET A 1 22.68 -19.69 -30.24
CA MET A 1 22.41 -18.26 -30.54
C MET A 1 21.98 -17.58 -29.25
N PRO A 2 22.62 -16.49 -28.80
CA PRO A 2 22.22 -15.80 -27.56
C PRO A 2 20.78 -15.32 -27.72
N GLY A 3 19.89 -15.73 -26.83
CA GLY A 3 18.44 -15.53 -26.95
C GLY A 3 18.08 -14.06 -27.20
N LYS A 4 17.25 -13.82 -28.23
CA LYS A 4 16.71 -12.50 -28.56
C LYS A 4 16.20 -11.82 -27.29
N LYS A 5 16.85 -10.72 -26.90
CA LYS A 5 16.40 -9.89 -25.77
C LYS A 5 14.97 -9.40 -26.09
N ASN A 6 14.01 -9.71 -25.21
CA ASN A 6 12.61 -9.29 -25.32
C ASN A 6 12.53 -7.76 -25.58
N TYR A 7 11.86 -7.34 -26.65
CA TYR A 7 11.75 -5.93 -27.05
C TYR A 7 11.10 -5.08 -25.97
N ILE A 8 9.99 -5.53 -25.37
CA ILE A 8 9.26 -4.81 -24.31
C ILE A 8 10.17 -4.56 -23.11
N GLN A 9 11.00 -5.54 -22.75
CA GLN A 9 11.93 -5.43 -21.63
C GLN A 9 12.92 -4.26 -21.81
N GLN A 10 13.27 -3.91 -23.05
CA GLN A 10 14.19 -2.80 -23.33
C GLN A 10 13.53 -1.43 -23.20
N LEU A 11 12.19 -1.39 -23.14
CA LEU A 11 11.41 -0.14 -23.03
C LEU A 11 11.19 0.30 -21.58
N PHE A 12 11.54 -0.54 -20.59
CA PHE A 12 11.38 -0.19 -19.19
C PHE A 12 12.34 0.94 -18.79
N ALA A 13 11.83 1.90 -18.03
CA ALA A 13 12.62 3.06 -17.61
C ALA A 13 13.75 2.67 -16.67
N GLU A 14 14.92 3.29 -16.82
CA GLU A 14 16.09 3.03 -15.97
C GLU A 14 15.82 3.24 -14.48
N ARG A 15 14.94 4.20 -14.13
CA ARG A 15 14.50 4.43 -12.75
C ARG A 15 13.77 3.24 -12.11
N LEU A 16 13.22 2.34 -12.92
CA LEU A 16 12.58 1.09 -12.47
C LEU A 16 13.55 -0.11 -12.59
N GLY A 17 14.83 0.12 -12.87
CA GLY A 17 15.82 -0.93 -13.14
C GLY A 17 15.90 -1.34 -14.61
N GLY A 18 15.28 -0.59 -15.52
CA GLY A 18 15.46 -0.74 -16.97
C GLY A 18 15.23 -2.16 -17.48
N ASN A 19 16.14 -2.63 -18.33
CA ASN A 19 16.06 -3.98 -18.89
C ASN A 19 16.28 -5.13 -17.88
N ARG A 20 16.57 -4.81 -16.61
CA ARG A 20 16.70 -5.73 -15.48
C ARG A 20 15.42 -5.82 -14.64
N PHE A 21 14.45 -4.92 -14.81
CA PHE A 21 13.20 -4.93 -14.06
C PHE A 21 12.52 -6.31 -14.15
N GLY A 22 12.11 -6.85 -13.00
CA GLY A 22 11.47 -8.17 -12.89
C GLY A 22 12.39 -9.38 -13.11
N LYS A 23 13.69 -9.19 -13.36
CA LYS A 23 14.68 -10.28 -13.47
C LYS A 23 15.45 -10.53 -12.18
N ASP A 24 15.18 -9.75 -11.13
CA ASP A 24 15.72 -10.03 -9.81
C ASP A 24 15.09 -11.32 -9.25
N SER A 25 15.90 -12.17 -8.64
CA SER A 25 15.48 -13.39 -7.95
C SER A 25 15.13 -13.15 -6.49
N LYS A 26 15.34 -11.94 -5.96
CA LYS A 26 14.92 -11.56 -4.62
C LYS A 26 13.41 -11.55 -4.51
N ILE A 27 12.90 -12.54 -3.80
CA ILE A 27 11.47 -12.70 -3.52
C ILE A 27 11.09 -11.86 -2.30
N TYR A 28 10.03 -11.06 -2.45
CA TYR A 28 9.44 -10.27 -1.36
C TYR A 28 9.01 -11.15 -0.18
N LYS A 29 9.17 -10.67 1.06
CA LYS A 29 9.02 -11.50 2.27
C LYS A 29 7.68 -12.24 2.34
N PHE A 30 6.57 -11.57 1.99
CA PHE A 30 5.24 -12.19 2.00
C PHE A 30 5.05 -13.28 0.93
N GLU A 31 5.76 -13.21 -0.20
CA GLU A 31 5.70 -14.27 -1.21
C GLU A 31 6.40 -15.55 -0.72
N LYS A 32 7.44 -15.44 0.11
CA LYS A 32 8.06 -16.61 0.77
C LYS A 32 7.05 -17.31 1.70
N ILE A 33 6.27 -16.53 2.46
CA ILE A 33 5.21 -17.06 3.34
C ILE A 33 4.14 -17.76 2.50
N LYS A 34 3.66 -17.13 1.41
CA LYS A 34 2.66 -17.73 0.51
C LYS A 34 3.12 -19.07 -0.07
N ARG A 35 4.39 -19.20 -0.49
CA ARG A 35 4.96 -20.46 -0.99
C ARG A 35 5.03 -21.54 0.10
N ALA A 36 5.49 -21.18 1.30
CA ALA A 36 5.55 -22.11 2.43
C ALA A 36 4.15 -22.62 2.81
N LYS A 37 3.15 -21.74 2.84
CA LYS A 37 1.74 -22.12 3.10
C LYS A 37 1.22 -23.11 2.06
N ARG A 38 1.47 -22.86 0.77
CA ARG A 38 1.06 -23.77 -0.31
C ARG A 38 1.68 -25.16 -0.15
N ALA A 39 2.99 -25.24 0.05
CA ALA A 39 3.70 -26.49 0.26
C ALA A 39 3.18 -27.25 1.51
N ALA A 40 2.87 -26.53 2.59
CA ALA A 40 2.31 -27.14 3.81
C ALA A 40 0.93 -27.77 3.58
N MET A 41 0.05 -27.08 2.84
CA MET A 41 -1.27 -27.60 2.47
C MET A 41 -1.16 -28.82 1.54
N GLU A 42 -0.28 -28.79 0.54
CA GLU A 42 -0.04 -29.91 -0.38
C GLU A 42 0.50 -31.15 0.36
N ALA A 43 1.40 -30.97 1.33
CA ALA A 43 1.98 -32.05 2.12
C ALA A 43 1.02 -32.63 3.18
N ASN A 44 -0.06 -31.92 3.53
CA ASN A 44 -1.00 -32.30 4.59
C ASN A 44 -2.46 -32.21 4.11
N PRO A 45 -2.86 -32.99 3.10
CA PRO A 45 -4.24 -32.96 2.60
C PRO A 45 -5.23 -33.33 3.72
N GLY A 46 -6.35 -32.61 3.78
CA GLY A 46 -7.41 -32.84 4.77
C GLY A 46 -7.13 -32.28 6.17
N LYS A 47 -5.99 -31.63 6.40
CA LYS A 47 -5.73 -30.88 7.64
C LYS A 47 -6.03 -29.40 7.46
N GLU A 48 -6.58 -28.78 8.50
CA GLU A 48 -6.78 -27.34 8.57
C GLU A 48 -5.44 -26.63 8.83
N LEU A 49 -5.20 -25.54 8.10
CA LEU A 49 -4.04 -24.68 8.29
C LEU A 49 -4.48 -23.40 9.01
N PHE A 50 -4.06 -23.25 10.28
CA PHE A 50 -4.20 -21.99 11.01
C PHE A 50 -3.11 -21.02 10.54
N ASP A 51 -3.49 -20.04 9.72
CA ASP A 51 -2.55 -19.02 9.25
C ASP A 51 -2.49 -17.83 10.19
N LEU A 52 -1.36 -17.69 10.88
CA LEU A 52 -1.03 -16.54 11.73
C LEU A 52 0.16 -15.74 11.16
N GLY A 53 0.46 -15.92 9.86
CA GLY A 53 1.68 -15.39 9.24
C GLY A 53 1.56 -13.98 8.67
N VAL A 54 0.35 -13.52 8.37
CA VAL A 54 0.10 -12.17 7.82
C VAL A 54 -0.90 -11.45 8.72
N GLY A 55 -0.56 -10.26 9.18
CA GLY A 55 -1.40 -9.43 10.04
C GLY A 55 -2.53 -8.72 9.26
N GLU A 56 -3.31 -9.49 8.50
CA GLU A 56 -4.53 -9.02 7.84
C GLU A 56 -5.72 -9.27 8.77
N PRO A 57 -6.55 -8.26 9.08
CA PRO A 57 -7.79 -8.48 9.83
C PRO A 57 -8.73 -9.46 9.09
N ASP A 58 -9.36 -10.34 9.84
CA ASP A 58 -10.34 -11.32 9.35
C ASP A 58 -11.80 -10.87 9.56
N GLU A 59 -12.03 -9.85 10.39
CA GLU A 59 -13.35 -9.25 10.58
C GLU A 59 -13.81 -8.48 9.33
N MET A 60 -15.11 -8.60 9.06
CA MET A 60 -15.76 -7.78 8.04
C MET A 60 -15.80 -6.31 8.46
N ALA A 61 -15.79 -5.41 7.48
CA ALA A 61 -16.10 -4.01 7.74
C ALA A 61 -17.49 -3.87 8.38
N PHE A 62 -17.64 -2.86 9.25
CA PHE A 62 -18.92 -2.63 9.92
C PHE A 62 -20.07 -2.44 8.91
N PRO A 63 -21.29 -2.96 9.19
CA PRO A 63 -22.40 -2.94 8.24
C PRO A 63 -22.74 -1.54 7.71
N GLU A 64 -22.64 -0.51 8.53
CA GLU A 64 -22.89 0.89 8.16
C GLU A 64 -21.88 1.42 7.13
N VAL A 65 -20.62 0.97 7.17
CA VAL A 65 -19.60 1.35 6.19
C VAL A 65 -19.93 0.71 4.85
N ILE A 66 -20.26 -0.59 4.86
CA ILE A 66 -20.65 -1.33 3.66
C ILE A 66 -21.91 -0.68 3.04
N LYS A 67 -22.91 -0.37 3.86
CA LYS A 67 -24.16 0.22 3.39
C LYS A 67 -23.95 1.64 2.83
N THR A 68 -23.14 2.46 3.49
CA THR A 68 -22.78 3.79 3.00
C THR A 68 -22.07 3.70 1.65
N LEU A 69 -21.09 2.80 1.51
CA LEU A 69 -20.40 2.59 0.23
C LEU A 69 -21.36 2.20 -0.89
N GLN A 70 -22.31 1.30 -0.63
CA GLN A 70 -23.33 0.91 -1.62
C GLN A 70 -24.16 2.11 -2.06
N LEU A 71 -24.67 2.90 -1.12
CA LEU A 71 -25.50 4.07 -1.41
C LEU A 71 -24.72 5.14 -2.17
N GLU A 72 -23.47 5.42 -1.78
CA GLU A 72 -22.63 6.41 -2.46
C GLU A 72 -22.24 5.96 -3.89
N ALA A 73 -22.06 4.66 -4.12
CA ALA A 73 -21.73 4.13 -5.44
C ALA A 73 -22.88 4.26 -6.46
N GLU A 74 -24.12 4.39 -6.00
CA GLU A 74 -25.30 4.56 -6.85
C GLU A 74 -25.48 6.01 -7.34
N LYS A 75 -24.82 6.98 -6.71
CA LYS A 75 -24.97 8.42 -6.99
C LYS A 75 -24.24 8.85 -8.27
N PRO A 76 -24.92 9.43 -9.27
CA PRO A 76 -24.29 9.91 -10.51
C PRO A 76 -23.15 10.92 -10.29
N GLU A 77 -23.28 11.79 -9.29
CA GLU A 77 -22.29 12.81 -8.92
C GLU A 77 -20.95 12.22 -8.47
N ASN A 78 -20.94 11.00 -7.93
CA ASN A 78 -19.73 10.29 -7.47
C ASN A 78 -18.97 9.59 -8.61
N ARG A 79 -19.41 9.72 -9.87
CA ARG A 79 -18.72 9.14 -11.04
C ARG A 79 -17.49 9.94 -11.49
N GLY A 80 -17.38 11.19 -11.04
CA GLY A 80 -16.31 12.10 -11.44
C GLY A 80 -14.97 11.82 -10.77
N TYR A 81 -13.95 12.56 -11.18
CA TYR A 81 -12.66 12.55 -10.48
C TYR A 81 -12.83 13.10 -9.07
N THR A 82 -12.32 12.35 -8.10
CA THR A 82 -12.17 12.80 -6.72
C THR A 82 -10.69 13.12 -6.52
N ASP A 83 -10.27 14.35 -6.83
CA ASP A 83 -8.86 14.76 -6.90
C ASP A 83 -8.07 14.40 -5.64
N ASN A 84 -8.17 15.21 -4.58
CA ASN A 84 -7.47 15.01 -3.30
C ASN A 84 -8.43 14.59 -2.18
N GLY A 85 -9.47 13.83 -2.52
CA GLY A 85 -10.59 13.53 -1.62
C GLY A 85 -11.61 14.67 -1.54
N ILE A 86 -12.75 14.39 -0.91
CA ILE A 86 -13.81 15.37 -0.64
C ILE A 86 -13.53 16.12 0.67
N GLN A 87 -14.05 17.35 0.79
CA GLN A 87 -13.85 18.17 1.99
C GLN A 87 -14.37 17.50 3.26
N GLU A 88 -15.53 16.83 3.17
CA GLU A 88 -16.15 16.13 4.29
C GLU A 88 -15.21 15.09 4.92
N PHE A 89 -14.42 14.38 4.10
CA PHE A 89 -13.42 13.43 4.59
C PHE A 89 -12.32 14.15 5.37
N LYS A 90 -11.81 15.26 4.85
CA LYS A 90 -10.72 16.03 5.49
C LYS A 90 -11.15 16.60 6.84
N ASP A 91 -12.34 17.20 6.89
CA ASP A 91 -12.92 17.75 8.11
C ASP A 91 -13.13 16.66 9.15
N THR A 92 -13.60 15.48 8.72
CA THR A 92 -13.81 14.32 9.59
C THR A 92 -12.49 13.74 10.09
N ALA A 93 -11.45 13.68 9.26
CA ALA A 93 -10.12 13.23 9.66
C ALA A 93 -9.51 14.12 10.76
N VAL A 94 -9.66 15.45 10.66
CA VAL A 94 -9.25 16.39 11.72
C VAL A 94 -10.00 16.12 13.02
N LYS A 95 -11.33 15.96 12.96
CA LYS A 95 -12.15 15.63 14.15
C LYS A 95 -11.73 14.29 14.77
N TYR A 96 -11.43 13.29 13.95
CA TYR A 96 -10.94 12.00 14.42
C TYR A 96 -9.61 12.14 15.17
N MET A 97 -8.68 12.93 14.62
CA MET A 97 -7.38 13.20 15.26
C MET A 97 -7.54 13.87 16.63
N GLU A 98 -8.46 14.82 16.77
CA GLU A 98 -8.76 15.45 18.05
C GLU A 98 -9.43 14.46 19.03
N ASN A 99 -10.48 13.77 18.59
CA ASN A 99 -11.29 12.93 19.47
C ASN A 99 -10.56 11.66 19.94
N VAL A 100 -9.73 11.07 19.09
CA VAL A 100 -9.06 9.79 19.37
C VAL A 100 -7.65 9.99 19.92
N PHE A 101 -6.91 10.98 19.40
CA PHE A 101 -5.51 11.19 19.76
C PHE A 101 -5.24 12.50 20.50
N GLY A 102 -6.26 13.36 20.67
CA GLY A 102 -6.10 14.66 21.35
C GLY A 102 -5.31 15.69 20.53
N VAL A 103 -5.08 15.46 19.23
CA VAL A 103 -4.32 16.37 18.37
C VAL A 103 -5.22 17.51 17.89
N LYS A 104 -4.94 18.73 18.35
CA LYS A 104 -5.77 19.93 18.11
C LYS A 104 -5.12 20.89 17.13
N GLY A 105 -5.95 21.76 16.54
CA GLY A 105 -5.49 22.85 15.66
C GLY A 105 -5.04 22.40 14.27
N LEU A 106 -5.49 21.22 13.82
CA LEU A 106 -5.26 20.79 12.44
C LEU A 106 -6.20 21.54 11.49
N ASP A 107 -5.66 22.03 10.38
CA ASP A 107 -6.39 22.64 9.28
C ASP A 107 -6.64 21.56 8.22
N PRO A 108 -7.90 21.25 7.87
CA PRO A 108 -8.22 20.17 6.93
C PRO A 108 -7.63 20.42 5.54
N ASP A 109 -7.45 21.67 5.12
CA ASP A 109 -6.94 22.00 3.78
C ASP A 109 -5.40 22.01 3.70
N LYS A 110 -4.73 22.08 4.85
CA LYS A 110 -3.25 22.15 4.92
C LYS A 110 -2.62 20.89 5.47
N HIS A 111 -3.29 20.19 6.39
CA HIS A 111 -2.70 19.09 7.16
C HIS A 111 -3.27 17.71 6.82
N VAL A 112 -4.29 17.63 5.94
CA VAL A 112 -4.87 16.36 5.51
C VAL A 112 -4.67 16.16 4.02
N ASN A 113 -4.08 15.02 3.65
CA ASN A 113 -3.98 14.55 2.27
C ASN A 113 -4.57 13.13 2.16
N HIS A 114 -5.57 12.97 1.29
CA HIS A 114 -6.21 11.68 1.05
C HIS A 114 -5.32 10.76 0.21
N THR A 115 -5.26 9.48 0.56
CA THR A 115 -4.44 8.48 -0.14
C THR A 115 -5.19 7.17 -0.27
N LEU A 116 -4.85 6.37 -1.29
CA LEU A 116 -5.39 5.02 -1.50
C LEU A 116 -4.71 4.01 -0.58
N GLY A 117 -4.83 4.24 0.73
CA GLY A 117 -4.14 3.49 1.79
C GLY A 117 -2.70 3.94 2.05
N SER A 118 -2.16 3.50 3.18
CA SER A 118 -0.83 3.95 3.66
C SER A 118 0.33 3.45 2.81
N LYS A 119 0.24 2.26 2.22
CA LYS A 119 1.33 1.64 1.45
C LYS A 119 1.78 2.47 0.24
N PRO A 120 0.90 2.90 -0.70
CA PRO A 120 1.33 3.75 -1.81
C PRO A 120 1.85 5.10 -1.34
N ALA A 121 1.26 5.69 -0.29
CA ALA A 121 1.75 6.94 0.29
C ALA A 121 3.20 6.80 0.77
N LEU A 122 3.48 5.79 1.59
CA LEU A 122 4.82 5.48 2.10
C LEU A 122 5.83 5.15 0.97
N ALA A 123 5.38 4.54 -0.12
CA ALA A 123 6.24 4.27 -1.28
C ALA A 123 6.60 5.53 -2.08
N MET A 124 5.72 6.54 -2.08
CA MET A 124 5.92 7.79 -2.82
C MET A 124 6.70 8.84 -2.03
N LEU A 125 6.60 8.86 -0.69
CA LEU A 125 7.24 9.85 0.17
C LEU A 125 8.74 10.06 -0.15
N PRO A 126 9.55 9.00 -0.36
CA PRO A 126 10.95 9.19 -0.74
C PRO A 126 11.16 10.00 -2.00
N SER A 127 10.36 9.78 -3.03
CA SER A 127 10.46 10.52 -4.29
C SER A 127 10.11 12.01 -4.16
N ILE A 128 9.48 12.42 -3.05
CA ILE A 128 9.08 13.81 -2.79
C ILE A 128 10.11 14.51 -1.89
N PHE A 129 10.66 13.81 -0.89
CA PHE A 129 11.40 14.43 0.21
C PHE A 129 12.88 14.04 0.29
N ILE A 130 13.35 13.09 -0.51
CA ILE A 130 14.69 12.52 -0.40
C ILE A 130 15.43 12.70 -1.73
N ASN A 131 16.50 13.48 -1.70
CA ASN A 131 17.41 13.67 -2.82
C ASN A 131 18.55 12.63 -2.78
N PRO A 132 19.32 12.49 -3.87
CA PRO A 132 20.62 11.82 -3.80
C PRO A 132 21.46 12.40 -2.65
N ASP A 133 22.14 11.51 -1.93
CA ASP A 133 23.00 11.79 -0.78
C ASP A 133 22.28 12.14 0.55
N ASP A 134 20.95 12.23 0.57
CA ASP A 134 20.18 12.34 1.81
C ASP A 134 20.17 11.01 2.59
N ILE A 135 20.06 11.10 3.93
CA ILE A 135 20.06 9.93 4.82
C ILE A 135 18.64 9.65 5.31
N THR A 136 18.16 8.42 5.09
CA THR A 136 16.91 7.91 5.66
C THR A 136 17.18 7.02 6.87
N LEU A 137 16.55 7.33 8.00
CA LEU A 137 16.55 6.47 9.18
C LEU A 137 15.30 5.59 9.21
N ILE A 138 15.49 4.28 9.39
CA ILE A 138 14.40 3.30 9.51
C ILE A 138 14.59 2.43 10.75
N THR A 139 13.48 1.94 11.32
CA THR A 139 13.52 1.00 12.44
C THR A 139 13.91 -0.40 11.99
N VAL A 140 14.60 -1.14 12.86
CA VAL A 140 14.92 -2.57 12.66
C VAL A 140 14.54 -3.32 13.94
N PRO A 141 13.51 -4.20 13.91
CA PRO A 141 12.63 -4.51 12.77
C PRO A 141 11.67 -3.36 12.43
N GLY A 142 11.28 -3.26 11.15
CA GLY A 142 10.36 -2.24 10.66
C GLY A 142 9.65 -2.64 9.37
N TYR A 143 8.57 -1.93 9.03
CA TYR A 143 7.84 -2.13 7.77
C TYR A 143 8.64 -1.53 6.60
N PRO A 144 9.06 -2.32 5.59
CA PRO A 144 10.18 -1.96 4.72
C PRO A 144 9.83 -0.99 3.58
N VAL A 145 8.57 -0.57 3.45
CA VAL A 145 8.09 0.10 2.23
C VAL A 145 8.84 1.39 1.94
N MET A 146 9.02 2.29 2.92
CA MET A 146 9.81 3.51 2.69
C MET A 146 11.27 3.18 2.36
N GLY A 147 11.94 2.37 3.18
CA GLY A 147 13.35 2.02 2.98
C GLY A 147 13.66 1.20 1.72
N THR A 148 12.64 0.70 1.01
CA THR A 148 12.82 0.06 -0.31
C THR A 148 12.92 1.11 -1.44
N HIS A 149 12.43 2.32 -1.21
CA HIS A 149 12.33 3.40 -2.20
C HIS A 149 13.26 4.59 -1.91
N THR A 150 14.14 4.45 -0.91
CA THR A 150 15.23 5.38 -0.56
C THR A 150 16.55 4.79 -0.99
#